data_AF-A0A258QUA8-F1
#
_entry.id   AF-A0A258QUA8-F1
#
_cell.length_a   1.000
_cell.length_b   1.000
_cell.length_c   1.000
_cell.angle_alpha   90.00
_cell.angle_beta   90.00
_cell.angle_gamma   90.00
#
_symmetry.space_group_name_H-M   'P 1'
#
loop_
_entity.id
_entity.type
_entity.pdbx_description
1 polymer ?
#
loop_
_entity_poly.entity_id
_entity_poly.type
_entity_poly.pdbx_seq_one_letter_code
_entity_poly.pdbx_strand_id
1 'polypeptide(L)' 'MSWILHWDRDAKIKQTVPGFCAYLPDSGEMHLRIGDEQRGTKGSWDLPVRHCKNAGPKLPVFIATNVDLTVWQ' A
#
# COMPACT_ATOMS: atom_id res chain seq x y z
N MET A 1 13.84 8.43 -6.69
CA MET A 1 13.29 8.63 -5.33
C MET A 1 12.37 7.46 -5.02
N SER A 2 12.46 6.88 -3.82
CA SER A 2 11.52 5.86 -3.35
C SER A 2 10.57 6.46 -2.31
N TRP A 3 9.33 5.96 -2.27
CA TRP A 3 8.29 6.39 -1.33
C TRP A 3 8.02 5.37 -0.22
N ILE A 4 8.76 4.26 -0.20
CA ILE A 4 8.61 3.20 0.81
C ILE A 4 9.67 3.38 1.89
N LEU A 5 9.22 3.30 3.14
CA LEU A 5 10.07 3.38 4.32
C LEU A 5 10.02 2.05 5.07
N HIS A 6 11.18 1.43 5.25
CA HIS A 6 11.37 0.34 6.19
C HIS A 6 11.47 0.91 7.61
N TRP A 7 10.73 0.35 8.56
CA TRP A 7 10.84 0.70 9.98
C TRP A 7 11.79 -0.27 10.69
N ASP A 8 13.00 0.21 11.00
CA ASP A 8 13.95 -0.55 11.81
C ASP A 8 13.53 -0.48 13.28
N ARG A 9 13.14 -1.63 13.83
CA ARG A 9 12.61 -1.72 15.20
C ARG A 9 13.68 -1.54 16.27
N ASP A 10 14.93 -1.89 15.98
CA ASP A 10 16.02 -1.89 16.95
C ASP A 10 16.62 -0.50 17.04
N ALA A 11 16.93 0.10 15.89
CA ALA A 11 17.45 1.46 15.79
C ALA A 11 16.36 2.55 15.95
N LYS A 12 15.07 2.18 15.91
CA LYS A 12 13.92 3.11 15.95
C LYS A 12 13.97 4.18 14.86
N ILE A 13 14.42 3.82 13.67
CA ILE A 13 14.54 4.73 12.53
C ILE A 13 13.77 4.23 11.31
N LYS A 14 13.41 5.17 10.44
CA LYS A 14 12.86 4.87 9.10
C LYS A 14 13.98 4.95 8.06
N GLN A 15 14.10 3.93 7.23
CA GLN A 15 15.07 3.87 6.14
C GLN A 15 14.33 3.80 4.81
N THR A 16 14.74 4.61 3.84
CA THR A 16 14.19 4.53 2.48
C THR A 16 14.66 3.25 1.81
N VAL A 17 13.72 2.47 1.27
CA VAL A 17 14.01 1.26 0.50
C VAL A 17 13.42 1.38 -0.90
N PRO A 18 14.03 0.86 -1.97
CA PRO A 18 13.47 0.93 -3.32
C PRO A 18 12.00 0.48 -3.39
N GLY A 19 11.15 1.28 -4.05
CA GLY A 19 9.74 0.96 -4.19
C GLY A 19 8.84 2.17 -4.39
N PHE A 20 7.55 1.89 -4.58
CA PHE A 20 6.51 2.91 -4.68
C PHE A 20 5.13 2.33 -4.33
N CYS A 21 4.20 3.24 -4.02
CA CYS A 21 2.78 2.96 -3.94
C CYS A 21 2.06 4.03 -4.77
N ALA A 22 1.36 3.62 -5.82
CA ALA A 22 0.67 4.52 -6.74
C ALA A 22 -0.79 4.08 -6.90
N TYR A 23 -1.71 5.02 -6.73
CA TYR A 23 -3.14 4.84 -6.98
C TYR A 23 -3.52 5.55 -8.28
N LEU A 24 -4.21 4.85 -9.18
CA LEU A 24 -4.80 5.39 -10.40
C LEU A 24 -6.31 5.56 -10.21
N PRO A 25 -6.81 6.81 -10.04
CA PRO A 25 -8.23 7.05 -9.80
C PRO A 25 -9.13 6.61 -10.95
N ASP A 26 -8.64 6.71 -12.18
CA ASP A 26 -9.44 6.43 -13.38
C ASP A 26 -9.76 4.93 -13.52
N SER A 27 -8.83 4.05 -13.14
CA SER A 27 -9.03 2.59 -13.17
C SER A 27 -9.47 2.01 -11.83
N GLY A 28 -9.29 2.75 -10.74
CA GLY A 28 -9.52 2.21 -9.39
C GLY A 28 -8.48 1.16 -9.00
N GLU A 29 -7.24 1.29 -9.48
CA GLU A 29 -6.16 0.33 -9.22
C GLU A 29 -5.03 0.95 -8.39
N MET A 30 -4.44 0.14 -7.50
CA MET A 30 -3.27 0.51 -6.72
C MET A 30 -2.11 -0.44 -7.02
N HIS A 31 -0.98 0.12 -7.44
CA HIS A 31 0.26 -0.62 -7.65
C HIS A 31 1.21 -0.39 -6.48
N LEU A 32 1.57 -1.48 -5.81
CA LEU A 32 2.56 -1.51 -4.74
C LEU A 32 3.76 -2.33 -5.19
N ARG A 33 4.94 -1.73 -5.10
CA ARG A 33 6.23 -2.37 -5.39
C ARG A 33 7.19 -2.10 -4.23
N ILE A 34 7.79 -3.16 -3.69
CA ILE A 34 8.80 -3.09 -2.62
C ILE A 34 10.02 -3.91 -3.04
N GLY A 35 11.22 -3.34 -2.90
CA GLY A 35 12.50 -3.96 -3.19
C GLY A 35 13.52 -3.74 -2.06
N ASP A 36 13.28 -4.34 -0.90
CA ASP A 36 14.17 -4.34 0.26
C ASP A 36 15.00 -5.63 0.28
N GLU A 37 16.00 -5.70 -0.62
CA GLU A 37 16.86 -6.87 -0.79
C GLU A 37 17.71 -7.17 0.44
N GLN A 38 18.14 -6.13 1.17
CA GLN A 38 18.95 -6.28 2.39
C GLN A 38 18.24 -7.11 3.46
N ARG A 39 16.91 -7.09 3.47
CA ARG A 39 16.07 -7.80 4.45
C ARG A 39 15.22 -8.88 3.79
N GLY A 40 15.57 -9.28 2.57
CA GLY A 40 14.90 -10.35 1.81
C GLY A 40 13.43 -10.05 1.48
N THR A 41 13.00 -8.79 1.52
CA THR A 41 11.61 -8.39 1.28
C THR A 41 11.48 -7.80 -0.11
N LYS A 42 10.96 -8.59 -1.04
CA LYS A 42 10.65 -8.14 -2.41
C LYS A 42 9.23 -8.53 -2.74
N GLY A 43 8.45 -7.60 -3.29
CA GLY A 43 7.05 -7.86 -3.59
C GLY A 43 6.44 -6.89 -4.60
N SER A 44 5.47 -7.42 -5.33
CA SER A 44 4.65 -6.74 -6.32
C SER A 44 3.20 -7.09 -6.09
N TRP A 45 2.36 -6.07 -5.91
CA TRP A 45 0.92 -6.23 -5.87
C TRP A 45 0.25 -5.19 -6.76
N ASP A 46 -0.73 -5.66 -7.52
CA ASP A 46 -1.67 -4.85 -8.26
C ASP A 46 -3.04 -5.12 -7.63
N LEU A 47 -3.57 -4.10 -6.95
CA LEU A 47 -4.68 -4.25 -6.01
C LEU A 47 -5.89 -3.44 -6.47
N PRO A 48 -7.08 -4.04 -6.54
CA PRO A 48 -8.30 -3.28 -6.78
C PRO A 48 -8.58 -2.37 -5.58
N VAL A 49 -9.02 -1.15 -5.86
CA VAL A 49 -9.37 -0.14 -4.87
C VAL A 49 -10.88 0.05 -4.86
N ARG A 50 -11.46 0.22 -3.67
CA ARG A 50 -12.86 0.59 -3.51
C ARG A 50 -13.02 1.74 -2.52
N HIS A 51 -14.07 2.52 -2.72
CA HIS A 51 -14.52 3.48 -1.72
C HIS A 51 -15.08 2.77 -0.50
N CYS A 52 -14.69 3.24 0.68
CA CYS A 52 -15.28 2.79 1.94
C CYS A 52 -16.72 3.32 2.05
N LYS A 53 -17.65 2.48 2.54
CA LYS A 53 -19.06 2.87 2.73
C LYS A 53 -19.23 4.03 3.72
N ASN A 54 -18.45 4.02 4.80
CA ASN A 54 -18.50 5.03 5.87
C ASN A 54 -17.27 5.96 5.82
N ALA A 55 -16.99 6.53 4.65
CA ALA A 55 -15.95 7.55 4.54
C ALA A 55 -16.35 8.83 5.32
N GLY A 56 -15.37 9.51 5.93
CA GLY A 56 -15.64 10.70 6.72
C GLY A 56 -14.39 11.27 7.39
N PRO A 57 -14.53 12.35 8.19
CA PRO A 57 -13.42 12.94 8.91
C PRO A 57 -12.72 11.90 9.79
N LYS A 58 -11.41 11.72 9.59
CA LYS A 58 -10.57 10.72 10.28
C LYS A 58 -10.87 9.24 9.94
N LEU A 59 -11.69 8.97 8.93
CA LEU A 59 -11.98 7.62 8.45
C LEU A 59 -11.33 7.39 7.08
N PRO A 60 -10.91 6.16 6.76
CA PRO A 60 -10.34 5.85 5.46
C PRO A 60 -11.38 6.04 4.37
N VAL A 61 -10.97 6.69 3.27
CA VAL A 61 -11.83 6.92 2.10
C VAL A 61 -11.79 5.73 1.15
N PHE A 62 -10.64 5.05 1.07
CA PHE A 62 -10.38 3.95 0.16
C PHE A 62 -9.84 2.74 0.89
N ILE A 63 -10.13 1.55 0.36
CA ILE A 63 -9.52 0.28 0.73
C ILE A 63 -8.97 -0.39 -0.53
N ALA A 64 -7.74 -0.89 -0.45
CA ALA A 64 -7.10 -1.69 -1.48
C ALA A 64 -6.59 -2.98 -0.82
N THR A 65 -6.99 -4.13 -1.35
CA THR A 65 -6.68 -5.42 -0.71
C THR A 65 -6.58 -6.54 -1.74
N ASN A 66 -5.89 -7.61 -1.35
CA ASN A 66 -5.69 -8.82 -2.16
C ASN A 66 -6.84 -9.82 -2.03
N VAL A 67 -7.90 -9.48 -1.30
CA VAL A 67 -9.12 -10.30 -1.18
C VAL A 67 -10.24 -9.69 -2.01
N ASP A 68 -11.17 -10.53 -2.47
CA ASP A 68 -12.34 -10.05 -3.19
C ASP A 68 -13.24 -9.22 -2.27
N LEU A 69 -13.41 -7.94 -2.62
CA LEU A 69 -14.25 -7.00 -1.91
C LEU A 69 -15.73 -7.05 -2.35
N THR A 70 -16.13 -7.90 -3.30
CA THR A 70 -17.55 -8.09 -3.67
C THR A 70 -18.40 -8.61 -2.50
N VAL A 71 -17.80 -9.38 -1.60
CA VAL A 71 -18.47 -9.98 -0.44
C VAL A 71 -18.53 -9.03 0.78
N TRP A 72 -17.86 -7.87 0.72
CA TRP A 72 -17.89 -6.87 1.79
C TRP A 72 -19.21 -6.06 1.75
N GLN A 73 -20.22 -6.56 2.48
CA GLN A 73 -21.47 -5.85 2.79
C GLN A 73 -21.31 -4.88 3.97
#